data_AF-A0A4S2T941-F1
#
_entry.id   AF-A0A4S2T941-F1
#
_cell.length_a   1.000
_cell.length_b   1.000
_cell.length_c   1.000
_cell.angle_alpha   90.00
_cell.angle_beta   90.00
_cell.angle_gamma   90.00
#
_symmetry.space_group_name_H-M   'P 1'
#
loop_
_entity.id
_entity.type
_entity.pdbx_description
1 polymer ?
#
loop_
_entity_poly.entity_id
_entity_poly.type
_entity_poly.pdbx_seq_one_letter_code
_entity_poly.pdbx_strand_id
1 'polypeptide(L)'
;MTHPDAKAPEQHHGLPPFSGDETECAMCSNLEAFTVFRPACSHVIEEYNGRLERRGPLPQRLERRCQRCDYQWDEALNPAPGVRPATAQEVAYALEQSHAGWALDLSPECAQYMADRLAEMLHLLVRLDHPMWLPRPGRPLLVAPPAATEDSTGLTSGVPIFLPDQSQPPVGATGYTRAVES
;
A
#
# COMPACT_ATOMS: atom_id res chain seq x y z
N MET A 1 -21.07 31.79 14.31
CA MET A 1 -20.37 31.51 13.05
C MET A 1 -19.60 30.22 13.27
N THR A 2 -20.21 29.09 12.93
CA THR A 2 -19.61 27.76 13.04
C THR A 2 -18.74 27.53 11.81
N HIS A 3 -17.44 27.31 12.00
CA HIS A 3 -16.57 26.86 10.92
C HIS A 3 -17.05 25.48 10.45
N PRO A 4 -17.25 25.25 9.14
CA PRO A 4 -17.53 23.92 8.64
C PRO A 4 -16.35 23.02 9.01
N ASP A 5 -16.64 21.88 9.65
CA ASP A 5 -15.66 20.84 9.93
C ASP A 5 -15.04 20.39 8.60
N ALA A 6 -13.82 20.85 8.34
CA ALA A 6 -13.02 20.38 7.24
C ALA A 6 -12.69 18.91 7.53
N LYS A 7 -13.45 18.00 6.93
CA LYS A 7 -13.17 16.57 6.93
C LYS A 7 -11.72 16.41 6.47
N ALA A 8 -10.86 15.92 7.36
CA ALA A 8 -9.48 15.64 7.02
C ALA A 8 -9.49 14.76 5.76
N PRO A 9 -8.73 15.13 4.70
CA PRO A 9 -8.71 14.33 3.48
C PRO A 9 -8.34 12.90 3.89
N GLU A 10 -9.13 11.93 3.45
CA GLU A 10 -8.78 10.52 3.57
C GLU A 10 -7.35 10.39 3.03
N GLN A 11 -6.41 10.11 3.93
CA GLN A 11 -5.04 9.86 3.56
C GLN A 11 -5.05 8.54 2.80
N HIS A 12 -5.25 8.63 1.49
CA HIS A 12 -4.94 7.54 0.59
C HIS A 12 -3.53 7.11 0.93
N HIS A 13 -3.37 5.90 1.47
CA HIS A 13 -2.10 5.26 1.81
C HIS A 13 -1.20 5.00 0.58
N GLY A 14 -1.41 5.74 -0.51
CA GLY A 14 -0.64 5.70 -1.74
C GLY A 14 0.54 6.68 -1.68
N LEU A 15 1.60 6.32 -2.39
CA LEU A 15 2.69 7.24 -2.68
C LEU A 15 2.15 8.49 -3.40
N PRO A 16 2.73 9.68 -3.16
CA PRO A 16 2.37 10.87 -3.93
C PRO A 16 2.60 10.61 -5.44
N PRO A 17 1.80 11.20 -6.33
CA PRO A 17 1.97 11.01 -7.77
C PRO A 17 3.36 11.50 -8.22
N PHE A 18 3.83 10.99 -9.37
CA PHE A 18 5.05 11.49 -9.99
C PHE A 18 4.93 12.99 -10.28
N SER A 19 5.83 13.79 -9.71
CA SER A 19 5.77 15.24 -9.77
C SER A 19 6.28 15.83 -11.10
N GLY A 20 6.79 14.99 -12.02
CA GLY A 20 7.51 15.42 -13.22
C GLY A 20 9.02 15.47 -13.02
N ASP A 21 9.77 15.76 -14.07
CA ASP A 21 11.24 15.74 -14.01
C ASP A 21 11.81 16.83 -13.09
N GLU A 22 11.16 17.99 -13.07
CA GLU A 22 11.46 19.13 -12.20
C GLU A 22 10.57 19.07 -10.95
N THR A 23 11.16 18.79 -9.77
CA THR A 23 10.42 18.67 -8.50
C THR A 23 11.13 19.44 -7.40
N GLU A 24 10.36 20.15 -6.57
CA GLU A 24 10.89 20.89 -5.43
C GLU A 24 11.07 19.97 -4.22
N CYS A 25 12.24 20.03 -3.59
CA CYS A 25 12.48 19.34 -2.34
C CYS A 25 11.55 19.84 -1.24
N ALA A 26 10.74 18.95 -0.65
CA ALA A 26 9.81 19.27 0.44
C ALA A 26 10.46 19.87 1.71
N MET A 27 11.78 19.72 1.88
CA MET A 27 12.52 20.22 3.05
C MET A 27 13.23 21.56 2.81
N CYS A 28 13.77 21.81 1.62
CA CYS A 28 14.61 22.99 1.36
C CYS A 28 14.28 23.76 0.07
N SER A 29 13.23 23.35 -0.64
CA SER A 29 12.75 23.93 -1.90
C SER A 29 13.79 24.00 -3.02
N ASN A 30 14.85 23.18 -2.97
CA ASN A 30 15.78 23.02 -4.08
C ASN A 30 15.09 22.26 -5.23
N LEU A 31 15.28 22.73 -6.48
CA LEU A 31 14.64 22.18 -7.68
C LEU A 31 15.34 20.94 -8.25
N GLU A 32 16.55 20.63 -7.78
CA GLU A 32 17.34 19.50 -8.28
C GLU A 32 17.25 18.31 -7.31
N ALA A 33 16.85 17.16 -7.86
CA ALA A 33 16.78 15.88 -7.16
C ALA A 33 17.23 14.74 -8.09
N PHE A 34 18.01 13.80 -7.54
CA PHE A 34 18.30 12.54 -8.22
C PHE A 34 17.07 11.64 -8.15
N THR A 35 16.81 10.92 -9.25
CA THR A 35 15.69 9.96 -9.34
C THR A 35 16.25 8.56 -9.52
N VAL A 36 15.86 7.63 -8.64
CA VAL A 36 16.25 6.23 -8.70
C VAL A 36 15.00 5.36 -8.76
N PHE A 37 14.92 4.50 -9.78
CA PHE A 37 13.86 3.50 -9.85
C PHE A 37 14.04 2.44 -8.76
N ARG A 38 12.98 2.18 -8.00
CA ARG A 38 12.91 1.11 -7.01
C ARG A 38 11.88 0.06 -7.47
N PRO A 39 12.29 -1.20 -7.70
CA PRO A 39 11.36 -2.26 -8.05
C PRO A 39 10.40 -2.53 -6.89
N ALA A 40 9.26 -3.15 -7.20
CA ALA A 40 8.36 -3.66 -6.16
C ALA A 40 9.12 -4.68 -5.32
N CYS A 41 8.98 -4.58 -3.99
CA CYS A 41 9.45 -5.61 -3.09
C CYS A 41 8.25 -6.34 -2.49
N SER A 42 8.36 -7.67 -2.40
CA SER A 42 7.43 -8.46 -1.59
C SER A 42 7.61 -8.09 -0.12
N HIS A 43 6.72 -8.58 0.75
CA HIS A 43 6.99 -8.59 2.18
C HIS A 43 8.36 -9.25 2.42
N VAL A 44 9.35 -8.46 2.83
CA VAL A 44 10.64 -8.96 3.28
C VAL A 44 10.76 -8.61 4.76
N ILE A 45 11.13 -9.60 5.55
CA ILE A 45 11.60 -9.38 6.91
C ILE A 45 13.10 -9.20 6.80
N GLU A 46 13.57 -7.95 6.85
CA GLU A 46 14.99 -7.66 6.90
C GLU A 46 15.40 -7.54 8.36
N GLU A 47 16.40 -8.34 8.76
CA GLU A 47 16.97 -8.25 10.09
C GLU A 47 18.07 -7.19 10.09
N TYR A 48 17.80 -6.05 10.73
CA TYR A 48 18.78 -4.99 10.94
C TYR A 48 18.98 -4.78 12.44
N ASN A 49 20.23 -4.96 12.90
CA ASN A 49 20.59 -4.82 14.33
C ASN A 49 19.72 -5.67 15.29
N GLY A 50 19.37 -6.90 14.89
CA GLY A 50 18.52 -7.79 15.70
C GLY A 50 17.06 -7.35 15.81
N ARG A 51 16.64 -6.37 14.99
CA ARG A 51 15.23 -6.00 14.80
C ARG A 51 14.77 -6.50 13.44
N LEU A 52 13.64 -7.19 13.44
CA LEU A 52 12.93 -7.55 12.23
C LEU A 52 12.17 -6.31 11.76
N GLU A 53 12.79 -5.49 10.91
CA GLU A 53 12.08 -4.40 10.26
C GLU A 53 11.22 -4.99 9.15
N ARG A 54 9.91 -4.92 9.35
CA ARG A 54 8.94 -5.38 8.36
C ARG A 54 8.65 -4.22 7.42
N ARG A 55 9.35 -4.16 6.29
CA ARG A 55 8.85 -3.36 5.16
C ARG A 55 7.70 -4.13 4.53
N GLY A 56 6.53 -3.48 4.49
CA GLY A 56 5.36 -3.98 3.77
C GLY A 56 5.70 -4.27 2.30
N PRO A 57 4.82 -4.95 1.54
CA PRO A 57 5.01 -5.03 0.10
C PRO A 57 4.99 -3.60 -0.44
N LEU A 58 6.13 -3.08 -0.91
CA LEU A 58 6.18 -1.74 -1.50
C LEU A 58 5.95 -1.85 -3.00
N PRO A 59 5.09 -1.00 -3.59
CA PRO A 59 4.91 -0.99 -5.02
C PRO A 59 6.20 -0.53 -5.71
N GLN A 60 6.24 -0.71 -7.03
CA GLN A 60 7.25 -0.05 -7.84
C GLN A 60 7.11 1.47 -7.67
N ARG A 61 8.24 2.16 -7.49
CA ARG A 61 8.25 3.59 -7.14
C ARG A 61 9.51 4.29 -7.63
N LEU A 62 9.48 5.60 -7.59
CA LEU A 62 10.63 6.46 -7.84
C LEU A 62 11.09 7.04 -6.51
N GLU A 63 12.29 6.68 -6.08
CA GLU A 63 12.93 7.30 -4.94
C GLU A 63 13.63 8.58 -5.43
N ARG A 64 13.29 9.70 -4.83
CA ARG A 64 13.94 10.99 -5.05
C ARG A 64 14.93 11.25 -3.93
N ARG A 65 16.05 11.87 -4.28
CA ARG A 65 17.04 12.39 -3.32
C ARG A 65 17.41 13.81 -3.69
N CYS A 66 17.13 14.76 -2.79
CA CYS A 66 17.51 16.15 -2.99
C CYS A 66 19.03 16.30 -3.13
N GLN A 67 19.49 17.01 -4.17
CA GLN A 67 20.92 17.24 -4.41
C GLN A 67 21.58 18.15 -3.35
N ARG A 68 20.79 18.96 -2.64
CA ARG A 68 21.29 19.93 -1.66
C ARG A 68 21.32 19.41 -0.22
N CYS A 69 20.20 18.85 0.27
CA CYS A 69 20.05 18.45 1.67
C CYS A 69 19.96 16.93 1.87
N ASP A 70 20.10 16.13 0.80
CA ASP A 70 20.02 14.67 0.81
C ASP A 70 18.71 14.06 1.33
N TYR A 71 17.68 14.88 1.55
CA TYR A 71 16.35 14.40 1.90
C TYR A 71 15.80 13.46 0.82
N GLN A 72 15.24 12.34 1.25
CA GLN A 72 14.69 11.29 0.38
C GLN A 72 13.18 11.18 0.55
N TRP A 73 12.48 11.03 -0.56
CA TRP A 73 11.05 10.74 -0.58
C TRP A 73 10.71 9.82 -1.74
N ASP A 74 9.58 9.13 -1.63
CA ASP A 74 9.11 8.21 -2.66
C ASP A 74 7.94 8.84 -3.44
N GLU A 75 7.94 8.66 -4.76
CA GLU A 75 6.85 9.01 -5.67
C GLU A 75 6.32 7.75 -6.36
N ALA A 76 5.02 7.72 -6.65
CA ALA A 76 4.40 6.69 -7.47
C ALA A 76 4.93 6.78 -8.90
N LEU A 77 4.96 5.64 -9.60
CA LEU A 77 5.16 5.66 -11.04
C LEU A 77 3.92 6.21 -11.75
N ASN A 78 4.14 6.82 -12.92
CA ASN A 78 3.05 7.00 -13.86
C ASN A 78 2.51 5.62 -14.27
N PRO A 79 1.21 5.34 -14.08
CA PRO A 79 0.66 4.06 -14.50
C PRO A 79 0.84 3.91 -16.01
N ALA A 80 1.27 2.72 -16.45
CA ALA A 80 1.32 2.43 -17.86
C ALA A 80 -0.10 2.58 -18.47
N PRO A 81 -0.23 3.16 -19.68
CA PRO A 81 -1.53 3.33 -20.30
C PRO A 81 -2.24 1.98 -20.44
N GLY A 82 -3.50 1.93 -20.03
CA GLY A 82 -4.30 0.69 -20.06
C GLY A 82 -3.99 -0.31 -18.94
N VAL A 83 -3.27 0.08 -17.90
CA VAL A 83 -2.99 -0.77 -16.73
C VAL A 83 -3.51 -0.14 -15.45
N ARG A 84 -4.05 -0.94 -14.53
CA ARG A 84 -4.43 -0.51 -13.19
C ARG A 84 -4.23 -1.61 -12.14
N PRO A 85 -4.25 -1.28 -10.84
CA PRO A 85 -4.30 -2.30 -9.79
C PRO A 85 -5.47 -3.26 -9.99
N ALA A 86 -5.20 -4.55 -9.77
CA ALA A 86 -6.20 -5.60 -9.79
C ALA A 86 -7.07 -5.52 -8.54
N THR A 87 -8.39 -5.70 -8.68
CA THR A 87 -9.25 -5.94 -7.51
C THR A 87 -9.22 -7.41 -7.13
N ALA A 88 -9.51 -7.74 -5.87
CA ALA A 88 -9.59 -9.13 -5.43
C ALA A 88 -10.61 -9.94 -6.24
N GLN A 89 -11.75 -9.32 -6.60
CA GLN A 89 -12.77 -9.96 -7.43
C GLN A 89 -12.25 -10.32 -8.84
N GLU A 90 -11.42 -9.47 -9.44
CA GLU A 90 -10.83 -9.76 -10.74
C GLU A 90 -9.82 -10.90 -10.67
N VAL A 91 -9.01 -10.92 -9.61
CA VAL A 91 -8.05 -11.99 -9.37
C VAL A 91 -8.80 -13.31 -9.13
N ALA A 92 -9.86 -13.31 -8.33
CA ALA A 92 -10.71 -14.48 -8.09
C ALA A 92 -11.30 -14.99 -9.41
N TYR A 93 -11.83 -14.09 -10.24
CA TYR A 93 -12.34 -14.44 -11.56
C TYR A 93 -11.25 -15.04 -12.45
N ALA A 94 -10.04 -14.47 -12.47
CA ALA A 94 -8.94 -15.03 -13.26
C ALA A 94 -8.55 -16.44 -12.78
N LEU A 95 -8.51 -16.67 -11.47
CA LEU A 95 -8.31 -18.00 -10.87
C LEU A 95 -9.42 -18.98 -11.30
N GLU A 96 -10.68 -18.54 -11.28
CA GLU A 96 -11.81 -19.33 -11.76
C GLU A 96 -11.71 -19.70 -13.25
N GLN A 97 -11.25 -18.79 -14.11
CA GLN A 97 -11.11 -19.10 -15.53
C GLN A 97 -9.91 -19.98 -15.84
N SER A 98 -8.81 -19.80 -15.11
CA SER A 98 -7.57 -20.54 -15.34
C SER A 98 -7.63 -22.01 -14.93
N HIS A 99 -8.49 -22.38 -13.98
CA HIS A 99 -8.67 -23.79 -13.59
C HIS A 99 -9.59 -24.56 -14.55
N ALA A 100 -10.23 -23.91 -15.53
CA ALA A 100 -11.08 -24.61 -16.49
C ALA A 100 -10.27 -25.68 -17.25
N GLY A 101 -10.59 -26.95 -17.00
CA GLY A 101 -9.88 -28.10 -17.58
C GLY A 101 -8.79 -28.72 -16.69
N TRP A 102 -8.63 -28.24 -15.45
CA TRP A 102 -7.78 -28.89 -14.43
C TRP A 102 -8.61 -29.91 -13.64
N ALA A 103 -7.94 -30.88 -13.04
CA ALA A 103 -8.61 -31.95 -12.28
C ALA A 103 -9.22 -31.49 -10.94
N LEU A 104 -8.92 -30.26 -10.52
CA LEU A 104 -9.42 -29.67 -9.27
C LEU A 104 -10.38 -28.54 -9.61
N ASP A 105 -11.66 -28.73 -9.29
CA ASP A 105 -12.64 -27.66 -9.33
C ASP A 105 -12.37 -26.71 -8.16
N LEU A 106 -12.01 -25.45 -8.47
CA LEU A 106 -11.80 -24.43 -7.46
C LEU A 106 -13.15 -23.82 -7.10
N SER A 107 -13.63 -24.00 -5.87
CA SER A 107 -14.87 -23.37 -5.44
C SER A 107 -14.71 -21.83 -5.47
N PRO A 108 -15.79 -21.06 -5.73
CA PRO A 108 -15.74 -19.61 -5.75
C PRO A 108 -15.20 -19.00 -4.44
N GLU A 109 -15.53 -19.60 -3.29
CA GLU A 109 -15.05 -19.16 -1.98
C GLU A 109 -13.54 -19.36 -1.83
N CYS A 110 -13.01 -20.48 -2.34
CA CYS A 110 -11.58 -20.76 -2.35
C CYS A 110 -10.84 -19.78 -3.27
N ALA A 111 -11.38 -19.51 -4.46
CA ALA A 111 -10.83 -18.54 -5.40
C ALA A 111 -10.78 -17.13 -4.80
N GLN A 112 -11.84 -16.70 -4.12
CA GLN A 112 -11.88 -15.41 -3.43
C GLN A 112 -10.84 -15.34 -2.30
N TYR A 113 -10.76 -16.37 -1.46
CA TYR A 113 -9.76 -16.42 -0.39
C TYR A 113 -8.33 -16.34 -0.94
N MET A 114 -8.03 -17.08 -2.00
CA MET A 114 -6.74 -17.03 -2.68
C MET A 114 -6.47 -15.64 -3.26
N ALA A 115 -7.46 -15.02 -3.87
CA ALA A 115 -7.35 -13.68 -4.43
C ALA A 115 -7.03 -12.62 -3.36
N ASP A 116 -7.69 -12.69 -2.20
CA ASP A 116 -7.42 -11.80 -1.07
C ASP A 116 -5.97 -11.97 -0.58
N ARG A 117 -5.51 -13.22 -0.43
CA ARG A 117 -4.12 -13.50 -0.04
C ARG A 117 -3.11 -13.02 -1.06
N LEU A 118 -3.39 -13.21 -2.35
CA LEU A 118 -2.50 -12.72 -3.41
C LEU A 118 -2.46 -11.20 -3.45
N ALA A 119 -3.58 -10.51 -3.23
CA ALA A 119 -3.64 -9.05 -3.15
C ALA A 119 -2.88 -8.50 -1.93
N GLU A 120 -2.89 -9.22 -0.81
CA GLU A 120 -2.08 -8.88 0.38
C GLU A 120 -0.57 -9.08 0.15
N MET A 121 -0.19 -10.07 -0.66
CA MET A 121 1.21 -10.48 -0.82
C MET A 121 1.90 -9.83 -2.02
N LEU A 122 1.14 -9.49 -3.07
CA LEU A 122 1.65 -9.11 -4.38
C LEU A 122 1.00 -7.82 -4.90
N HIS A 123 1.80 -7.04 -5.63
CA HIS A 123 1.30 -5.90 -6.41
C HIS A 123 0.79 -6.37 -7.78
N LEU A 124 -0.48 -6.79 -7.82
CA LEU A 124 -1.11 -7.29 -9.03
C LEU A 124 -1.66 -6.16 -9.91
N LEU A 125 -1.37 -6.22 -11.20
CA LEU A 125 -1.82 -5.26 -12.21
C LEU A 125 -2.68 -5.96 -13.26
N VAL A 126 -3.78 -5.31 -13.64
CA VAL A 126 -4.69 -5.74 -14.72
C VAL A 126 -4.42 -4.91 -15.96
N ARG A 127 -4.23 -5.60 -17.08
CA ARG A 127 -4.19 -5.03 -18.43
C ARG A 127 -5.60 -4.93 -19.00
N LEU A 128 -6.10 -3.71 -19.19
CA LEU A 128 -7.46 -3.45 -19.66
C LEU A 128 -7.69 -3.85 -21.13
N ASP A 129 -6.62 -3.98 -21.91
CA ASP A 129 -6.64 -4.44 -23.30
C ASP A 129 -6.66 -5.98 -23.42
N HIS A 130 -6.52 -6.72 -22.32
CA HIS A 130 -6.40 -8.16 -22.38
C HIS A 130 -7.77 -8.84 -22.61
N PRO A 131 -7.89 -9.82 -23.54
CA PRO A 131 -9.17 -10.45 -23.92
C PRO A 131 -9.96 -11.12 -22.79
N MET A 132 -9.30 -11.43 -21.67
CA MET A 132 -9.95 -11.95 -20.46
C MET A 132 -10.94 -10.95 -19.84
N TRP A 133 -10.68 -9.65 -20.00
CA TRP A 133 -11.45 -8.56 -19.38
C TRP A 133 -12.43 -7.89 -20.35
N LEU A 134 -12.34 -8.23 -21.65
CA LEU A 134 -13.29 -7.72 -22.62
C LEU A 134 -14.70 -8.28 -22.34
N PRO A 135 -15.76 -7.46 -22.45
CA PRO A 135 -17.13 -7.92 -22.30
C PRO A 135 -17.40 -9.09 -23.27
N ARG A 136 -17.87 -10.23 -22.75
CA ARG A 136 -18.35 -11.35 -23.56
C ARG A 136 -19.88 -11.32 -23.63
N PRO A 137 -20.50 -11.62 -24.78
CA PRO A 137 -21.96 -11.71 -24.89
C PRO A 137 -22.50 -12.71 -23.86
N GLY A 138 -23.53 -12.31 -23.10
CA GLY A 138 -24.16 -13.16 -22.08
C GLY A 138 -23.45 -13.20 -20.72
N ARG A 139 -22.36 -12.45 -20.53
CA ARG A 139 -21.68 -12.36 -19.25
C ARG A 139 -22.19 -11.13 -18.47
N PRO A 140 -22.56 -11.26 -17.18
CA PRO A 140 -22.79 -10.09 -16.36
C PRO A 140 -21.50 -9.27 -16.35
N LEU A 141 -21.60 -8.00 -16.74
CA LEU A 141 -20.49 -7.07 -16.59
C LEU A 141 -20.03 -7.16 -15.13
N LEU A 142 -18.72 -7.33 -14.91
CA LEU A 142 -18.13 -7.07 -13.60
C LEU A 142 -18.60 -5.66 -13.25
N VAL A 143 -19.58 -5.58 -12.35
CA VAL A 143 -20.16 -4.32 -11.94
C VAL A 143 -18.98 -3.52 -11.45
N ALA A 144 -18.72 -2.37 -12.09
CA ALA A 144 -17.69 -1.47 -11.60
C ALA A 144 -17.95 -1.32 -10.10
N PRO A 145 -16.94 -1.51 -9.22
CA PRO A 145 -17.14 -1.38 -7.79
C PRO A 145 -17.94 -0.10 -7.56
N PRO A 146 -19.02 -0.15 -6.75
CA PRO A 146 -19.89 1.00 -6.58
C PRO A 146 -19.00 2.19 -6.30
N ALA A 147 -19.09 3.23 -7.14
CA ALA A 147 -18.35 4.46 -6.94
C ALA A 147 -18.55 4.82 -5.46
N ALA A 148 -17.46 4.96 -4.71
CA ALA A 148 -17.51 5.10 -3.26
C ALA A 148 -18.57 6.14 -2.91
N THR A 149 -19.75 5.66 -2.49
CA THR A 149 -20.83 6.55 -2.11
C THR A 149 -20.40 7.14 -0.79
N GLU A 150 -20.14 8.44 -0.76
CA GLU A 150 -19.70 9.19 0.42
C GLU A 150 -20.73 9.20 1.58
N ASP A 151 -21.78 8.37 1.48
CA ASP A 151 -22.87 8.23 2.44
C ASP A 151 -22.58 7.14 3.46
N SER A 152 -21.77 7.45 4.47
CA SER A 152 -21.88 6.77 5.77
C SER A 152 -21.50 7.69 6.93
N THR A 153 -22.11 8.86 6.99
CA THR A 153 -22.23 9.62 8.24
C THR A 153 -23.42 9.10 9.04
N GLY A 154 -23.19 8.23 10.04
CA GLY A 154 -24.29 7.84 10.91
C GLY A 154 -24.06 6.80 12.01
N LEU A 155 -22.89 6.19 12.17
CA LEU A 155 -22.63 5.24 13.26
C LEU A 155 -21.47 5.73 14.13
N THR A 156 -21.78 6.67 15.01
CA THR A 156 -20.95 6.98 16.17
C THR A 156 -21.09 5.84 17.18
N SER A 157 -20.25 4.80 17.05
CA SER A 157 -20.09 3.80 18.10
C SER A 157 -19.40 4.46 19.29
N GLY A 158 -20.20 4.97 20.23
CA GLY A 158 -19.73 5.55 21.49
C GLY A 158 -19.20 4.49 22.45
N VAL A 159 -18.08 3.84 22.09
CA VAL A 159 -17.31 3.04 23.03
C VAL A 159 -16.34 3.99 23.76
N PRO A 160 -16.51 4.23 25.07
CA PRO A 160 -15.57 5.05 25.82
C PRO A 160 -14.20 4.34 25.84
N ILE A 161 -13.20 4.96 25.22
CA ILE A 161 -11.80 4.53 25.33
C ILE A 161 -11.32 4.97 26.71
N PHE A 162 -11.16 4.01 27.62
CA PHE A 162 -10.39 4.22 28.85
C PHE A 162 -8.91 4.14 28.51
N LEU A 163 -8.25 5.30 28.47
CA LEU A 163 -6.79 5.38 28.45
C LEU A 163 -6.28 5.06 29.86
N PRO A 164 -5.51 3.97 30.07
CA PRO A 164 -4.86 3.75 31.34
C PRO A 164 -3.81 4.84 31.59
N ASP A 165 -3.88 5.43 32.78
CA ASP A 165 -2.96 6.44 33.29
C ASP A 165 -1.53 5.87 33.32
N GLN A 166 -0.66 6.37 32.43
CA GLN A 166 0.75 6.00 32.38
C GLN A 166 1.51 6.75 33.47
N SER A 167 1.33 6.31 34.72
CA SER A 167 2.24 6.68 35.80
C SER A 167 3.41 5.68 35.86
N GLN A 168 4.61 6.24 35.71
CA GLN A 168 5.93 5.73 36.09
C GLN A 168 6.72 4.82 35.11
N PRO A 169 7.80 5.35 34.47
CA PRO A 169 8.82 4.49 33.90
C PRO A 169 9.66 3.82 35.01
N PRO A 170 10.06 2.55 34.86
CA PRO A 170 10.96 1.90 35.79
C PRO A 170 12.36 2.52 35.68
N VAL A 171 12.91 2.91 36.83
CA VAL A 171 14.32 3.30 37.00
C VAL A 171 15.17 2.04 36.86
N GLY A 172 15.55 1.69 35.64
CA GLY A 172 16.47 0.61 35.33
C GLY A 172 17.92 1.11 35.37
N ALA A 173 18.70 0.58 36.30
CA ALA A 173 20.11 0.89 36.50
C ALA A 173 20.97 0.57 35.25
N THR A 174 21.62 1.57 34.70
CA THR A 174 22.68 1.43 33.69
C THR A 174 23.98 0.95 34.35
N GLY A 175 24.10 -0.36 34.54
CA GLY A 175 25.37 -0.98 34.91
C GLY A 175 26.31 -1.08 33.71
N TYR A 176 27.23 -0.13 33.54
CA TYR A 176 28.40 -0.28 32.67
C TYR A 176 29.46 -1.12 33.39
N THR A 177 29.68 -2.35 32.95
CA THR A 177 30.87 -3.12 33.31
C THR A 177 31.99 -2.79 32.33
N ARG A 178 33.05 -2.14 32.82
CA ARG A 178 34.33 -2.00 32.11
C ARG A 178 35.07 -3.34 32.18
N ALA A 179 35.41 -3.91 31.03
CA ALA A 179 36.40 -4.97 30.95
C ALA A 179 37.79 -4.38 31.22
N VAL A 180 38.52 -5.02 32.13
CA VAL A 180 39.93 -4.75 32.41
C VAL A 180 40.74 -5.71 31.53
N GLU A 181 41.59 -5.17 30.68
CA GLU A 181 42.54 -5.91 29.85
C GLU A 181 43.72 -6.40 30.72
N SER A 182 44.23 -7.58 30.41
CA SER A 182 45.48 -8.16 30.94
C SER A 182 46.40 -8.53 29.78
#